data_AF-A0A0F7SRH2-F1
#
_entry.id   AF-A0A0F7SRH2-F1
#
_cell.length_a   1.000
_cell.length_b   1.000
_cell.length_c   1.000
_cell.angle_alpha   90.00
_cell.angle_beta   90.00
_cell.angle_gamma   90.00
#
_symmetry.space_group_name_H-M   'P 1'
#
loop_
_entity.id
_entity.type
_entity.pdbx_description
1 polymer ?
#
loop_
_entity_poly.entity_id
_entity_poly.type
_entity_poly.pdbx_seq_one_letter_code
_entity_poly.pdbx_strand_id
1 'polypeptide(L)'
;MSTVSCSTSGSDQEQTDRKLQDFLLAKIPARFHPLLLRPPGPVNPAKGTSWDPSLVSLIDANEDHVPVCALPALHLLNSDWDAPHMILQDHEKEEQGIFDYLHTILHRSEGGSLSQEPEGEADGFWNATQWVPLLSHPFLLEAYPDSGGDLSKAKEGAKQFILDCEHAGRSGSEQERKTVDERNWREIKGLLKWAMVHGKTD
;
A
#
# COMPACT_ATOMS: atom_id res chain seq x y z
N MET A 1 23.17 26.52 -4.55
CA MET A 1 22.47 25.43 -5.25
C MET A 1 21.05 25.42 -4.71
N SER A 2 20.10 25.96 -5.46
CA SER A 2 18.69 26.01 -5.05
C SER A 2 18.01 24.71 -5.47
N THR A 3 17.51 23.96 -4.49
CA THR A 3 16.62 22.82 -4.73
C THR A 3 15.24 23.36 -5.13
N VAL A 4 14.87 23.14 -6.38
CA VAL A 4 13.49 23.36 -6.84
C VAL A 4 12.68 22.16 -6.35
N SER A 5 12.00 22.33 -5.22
CA SER A 5 10.94 21.42 -4.77
C SER A 5 9.79 21.56 -5.76
N CYS A 6 9.55 20.56 -6.60
CA CYS A 6 8.39 20.52 -7.47
C CYS A 6 7.18 20.12 -6.61
N SER A 7 6.64 21.08 -5.87
CA SER A 7 5.38 20.88 -5.16
C SER A 7 4.28 20.70 -6.19
N THR A 8 3.89 19.44 -6.44
CA THR A 8 2.67 19.12 -7.18
C THR A 8 1.52 19.82 -6.48
N SER A 9 0.82 20.74 -7.16
CA SER A 9 -0.30 21.46 -6.56
C SER A 9 -1.39 20.47 -6.16
N GLY A 10 -2.10 20.74 -5.06
CA GLY A 10 -3.16 19.84 -4.57
C GLY A 10 -4.20 19.47 -5.63
N SER A 11 -4.45 20.36 -6.60
CA SER A 11 -5.32 20.12 -7.76
C SER A 11 -4.90 18.93 -8.63
N ASP A 12 -3.59 18.76 -8.82
CA ASP A 12 -3.05 17.79 -9.79
C ASP A 12 -3.03 16.39 -9.17
N GLN A 13 -2.77 16.33 -7.86
CA GLN A 13 -2.87 15.09 -7.09
C GLN A 13 -4.32 14.62 -6.98
N GLU A 14 -5.26 15.51 -6.67
CA GLU A 14 -6.69 15.18 -6.62
C GLU A 14 -7.21 14.66 -7.97
N GLN A 15 -6.78 15.27 -9.08
CA GLN A 15 -7.13 14.80 -10.41
C GLN A 15 -6.55 13.41 -10.71
N THR A 16 -5.31 13.16 -10.28
CA THR A 16 -4.64 11.86 -10.45
C THR A 16 -5.34 10.78 -9.64
N ASP A 17 -5.70 11.06 -8.39
CA ASP A 17 -6.40 10.13 -7.50
C ASP A 17 -7.80 9.79 -8.04
N ARG A 18 -8.50 10.77 -8.60
CA ARG A 18 -9.80 10.55 -9.26
C ARG A 18 -9.67 9.64 -10.48
N LYS A 19 -8.69 9.90 -11.35
CA LYS A 19 -8.42 9.05 -12.55
C LYS A 19 -8.07 7.61 -12.15
N LEU A 20 -7.29 7.44 -11.08
CA LEU A 20 -6.96 6.14 -10.52
C LEU A 20 -8.22 5.41 -10.03
N GLN A 21 -9.08 6.10 -9.28
CA GLN A 21 -10.33 5.55 -8.79
C GLN A 21 -11.29 5.16 -9.93
N ASP A 22 -11.50 6.05 -10.90
CA ASP A 22 -12.36 5.80 -12.07
C ASP A 22 -11.88 4.58 -12.86
N PHE A 23 -10.56 4.45 -13.05
CA PHE A 23 -9.96 3.28 -13.68
C PHE A 23 -10.28 1.99 -12.91
N LEU A 24 -10.05 1.98 -11.60
CA LEU A 24 -10.27 0.80 -10.77
C LEU A 24 -11.74 0.38 -10.74
N LEU A 25 -12.66 1.34 -10.63
CA LEU A 25 -14.11 1.07 -10.69
C LEU A 25 -14.54 0.47 -12.03
N ALA A 26 -13.88 0.85 -13.13
CA ALA A 26 -14.16 0.30 -14.45
C ALA A 26 -13.57 -1.10 -14.68
N LYS A 27 -12.52 -1.48 -13.93
CA LYS A 27 -11.77 -2.73 -14.16
C LYS A 27 -12.06 -3.83 -13.14
N ILE A 28 -12.39 -3.45 -11.92
CA ILE A 28 -12.61 -4.39 -10.82
C ILE A 28 -14.10 -4.73 -10.73
N PRO A 29 -14.46 -6.01 -10.41
CA PRO A 29 -15.85 -6.40 -10.19
C PRO A 29 -16.60 -5.47 -9.23
N ALA A 30 -17.86 -5.14 -9.58
CA ALA A 30 -18.69 -4.18 -8.84
C ALA A 30 -18.85 -4.50 -7.35
N ARG A 31 -18.73 -5.78 -6.98
CA ARG A 31 -18.76 -6.24 -5.58
C ARG A 31 -17.63 -5.66 -4.71
N PHE A 32 -16.53 -5.21 -5.30
CA PHE A 32 -15.44 -4.53 -4.60
C PHE A 32 -15.51 -3.00 -4.67
N HIS A 33 -16.49 -2.41 -5.37
CA HIS A 33 -16.65 -0.96 -5.42
C HIS A 33 -16.82 -0.34 -4.02
N PRO A 34 -17.58 -0.92 -3.08
CA PRO A 34 -17.66 -0.39 -1.72
C PRO A 34 -16.28 -0.25 -1.07
N LEU A 35 -15.39 -1.23 -1.27
CA LEU A 35 -14.01 -1.21 -0.76
C LEU A 35 -13.19 -0.07 -1.39
N LEU A 36 -13.27 0.10 -2.71
CA LEU A 36 -12.53 1.14 -3.45
C LEU A 36 -13.00 2.57 -3.12
N LEU A 37 -14.26 2.72 -2.73
CA LEU A 37 -14.91 3.99 -2.38
C LEU A 37 -14.75 4.36 -0.89
N ARG A 38 -14.19 3.48 -0.04
CA ARG A 38 -13.91 3.81 1.36
C ARG A 38 -12.94 4.99 1.45
N PRO A 39 -13.08 5.86 2.47
CA PRO A 39 -12.03 6.80 2.80
C PRO A 39 -10.74 6.04 3.11
N PRO A 40 -9.56 6.64 2.91
CA PRO A 40 -8.30 6.07 3.36
C PRO A 40 -8.39 5.71 4.85
N GLY A 41 -8.26 4.43 5.13
CA GLY A 41 -8.09 3.91 6.47
C GLY A 41 -6.67 4.16 6.99
N PRO A 42 -6.46 4.00 8.30
CA PRO A 42 -5.17 4.26 8.93
C PRO A 42 -4.09 3.35 8.35
N VAL A 43 -2.84 3.83 8.22
CA VAL A 43 -1.68 2.97 7.93
C VAL A 43 -1.57 1.89 8.99
N ASN A 44 -1.89 2.20 10.25
CA ASN A 44 -1.88 1.27 11.37
C ASN A 44 -3.23 1.30 12.09
N PRO A 45 -4.27 0.66 11.55
CA PRO A 45 -5.57 0.70 12.17
C PRO A 45 -5.53 -0.10 13.47
N ALA A 46 -6.18 0.45 14.48
CA ALA A 46 -6.57 -0.36 15.62
C ALA A 46 -7.35 -1.57 15.13
N LYS A 47 -7.01 -2.75 15.65
CA LYS A 47 -7.65 -4.01 15.25
C LYS A 47 -9.17 -3.84 15.21
N GLY A 48 -9.76 -4.04 14.02
CA GLY A 48 -11.20 -3.95 13.79
C GLY A 48 -11.78 -2.56 13.44
N THR A 49 -10.98 -1.49 13.32
CA THR A 49 -11.52 -0.14 13.03
C THR A 49 -11.88 0.12 11.56
N SER A 50 -11.45 -0.73 10.63
CA SER A 50 -11.80 -0.62 9.19
C SER A 50 -11.91 -1.97 8.48
N TRP A 51 -11.75 -3.06 9.23
CA TRP A 51 -11.78 -4.43 8.74
C TRP A 51 -13.20 -4.95 8.59
N ASP A 52 -13.50 -5.50 7.42
CA ASP A 52 -14.78 -6.15 7.13
C ASP A 52 -14.54 -7.64 6.85
N PRO A 53 -14.83 -8.53 7.82
CA PRO A 53 -14.59 -9.97 7.65
C PRO A 53 -15.46 -10.59 6.55
N SER A 54 -16.58 -9.95 6.18
CA SER A 54 -17.43 -10.44 5.08
C SER A 54 -16.78 -10.29 3.71
N LEU A 55 -15.78 -9.41 3.58
CA LEU A 55 -15.03 -9.22 2.35
C LEU A 55 -13.88 -10.22 2.18
N VAL A 56 -13.41 -10.88 3.23
CA VAL A 56 -12.25 -11.80 3.16
C VAL A 56 -12.57 -12.97 2.22
N SER A 57 -13.62 -13.74 2.52
CA SER A 57 -14.05 -14.85 1.64
C SER A 57 -14.47 -14.37 0.25
N LEU A 58 -14.91 -13.12 0.12
CA LEU A 58 -15.23 -12.52 -1.17
C LEU A 58 -13.98 -12.24 -1.99
N ILE A 59 -12.90 -11.76 -1.37
CA ILE A 59 -11.61 -11.52 -2.02
C ILE A 59 -10.98 -12.86 -2.41
N ASP A 60 -10.97 -13.84 -1.52
CA ASP A 60 -10.37 -15.16 -1.78
C ASP A 60 -11.09 -15.90 -2.92
N ALA A 61 -12.43 -15.83 -2.98
CA ALA A 61 -13.21 -16.50 -4.02
C ALA A 61 -13.19 -15.76 -5.39
N ASN A 62 -12.19 -14.92 -5.66
CA ASN A 62 -12.16 -14.05 -6.84
C ASN A 62 -10.94 -14.23 -7.76
N GLU A 63 -10.14 -15.26 -7.52
CA GLU A 63 -8.99 -15.65 -8.36
C GLU A 63 -9.34 -15.73 -9.85
N ASP A 64 -10.55 -16.19 -10.21
CA ASP A 64 -11.00 -16.28 -11.61
C ASP A 64 -11.33 -14.93 -12.27
N HIS A 65 -11.39 -13.85 -11.49
CA HIS A 65 -11.87 -12.53 -11.94
C HIS A 65 -10.87 -11.40 -11.74
N VAL A 66 -9.86 -11.61 -10.89
CA VAL A 66 -8.75 -10.68 -10.69
C VAL A 66 -7.44 -11.47 -10.70
N PRO A 67 -6.35 -10.93 -11.26
CA PRO A 67 -5.05 -11.59 -11.18
C PRO A 67 -4.64 -11.87 -9.74
N VAL A 68 -3.94 -12.98 -9.48
CA VAL A 68 -3.47 -13.37 -8.13
C VAL A 68 -2.70 -12.22 -7.46
N CYS A 69 -1.87 -11.50 -8.22
CA CYS A 69 -1.11 -10.36 -7.73
C CYS A 69 -1.96 -9.13 -7.31
N ALA A 70 -3.25 -9.11 -7.62
CA ALA A 70 -4.19 -8.09 -7.15
C ALA A 70 -4.78 -8.41 -5.76
N LEU A 71 -4.80 -9.68 -5.35
CA LEU A 71 -5.45 -10.13 -4.11
C LEU A 71 -4.84 -9.51 -2.84
N PRO A 72 -3.50 -9.45 -2.67
CA PRO A 72 -2.94 -8.84 -1.48
C PRO A 72 -3.31 -7.35 -1.36
N ALA A 73 -3.38 -6.63 -2.49
CA ALA A 73 -3.78 -5.23 -2.48
C ALA A 73 -5.26 -5.05 -2.06
N LEU A 74 -6.16 -5.95 -2.48
CA LEU A 74 -7.55 -5.93 -2.03
C LEU A 74 -7.67 -6.20 -0.51
N HIS A 75 -6.89 -7.16 0.00
CA HIS A 75 -6.85 -7.45 1.43
C HIS A 75 -6.31 -6.27 2.25
N LEU A 76 -5.22 -5.63 1.79
CA LEU A 76 -4.67 -4.43 2.43
C LEU A 76 -5.68 -3.27 2.45
N LEU A 77 -6.44 -3.05 1.37
CA LEU A 77 -7.53 -2.06 1.34
C LEU A 77 -8.66 -2.40 2.32
N ASN A 78 -8.83 -3.69 2.66
CA ASN A 78 -9.78 -4.14 3.67
C ASN A 78 -9.19 -4.13 5.09
N SER A 79 -7.94 -3.68 5.26
CA SER A 79 -7.22 -3.76 6.54
C SER A 79 -7.16 -5.20 7.09
N ASP A 80 -7.15 -6.19 6.19
CA ASP A 80 -6.81 -7.58 6.51
C ASP A 80 -5.29 -7.73 6.40
N TRP A 81 -4.65 -8.20 7.47
CA TRP A 81 -3.20 -8.36 7.55
C TRP A 81 -2.78 -9.83 7.44
N ASP A 82 -3.63 -10.75 7.85
CA ASP A 82 -3.30 -12.18 7.93
C ASP A 82 -3.37 -12.83 6.55
N ALA A 83 -4.44 -12.56 5.79
CA ALA A 83 -4.62 -13.12 4.45
C ALA A 83 -3.52 -12.68 3.44
N PRO A 84 -3.14 -11.39 3.33
CA PRO A 84 -2.11 -10.99 2.38
C PRO A 84 -0.75 -11.53 2.77
N HIS A 85 -0.43 -11.76 4.05
CA HIS A 85 0.83 -12.40 4.47
C HIS A 85 1.04 -13.74 3.78
N MET A 86 0.03 -14.62 3.83
CA MET A 86 0.11 -15.95 3.23
C MET A 86 0.38 -15.88 1.73
N ILE A 87 -0.38 -15.02 1.02
CA ILE A 87 -0.22 -14.86 -0.43
C ILE A 87 1.15 -14.25 -0.75
N LEU A 88 1.59 -13.23 -0.01
CA LEU A 88 2.84 -12.54 -0.28
C LEU A 88 4.05 -13.43 -0.03
N GLN A 89 4.02 -14.26 1.02
CA GLN A 89 5.06 -15.25 1.32
C GLN A 89 5.18 -16.33 0.25
N ASP A 90 4.06 -16.79 -0.32
CA ASP A 90 4.06 -17.81 -1.37
C ASP A 90 4.63 -17.29 -2.71
N HIS A 91 4.61 -15.97 -2.92
CA HIS A 91 4.98 -15.31 -4.18
C HIS A 91 6.17 -14.33 -4.05
N GLU A 92 6.98 -14.46 -2.99
CA GLU A 92 8.18 -13.62 -2.81
C GLU A 92 9.17 -13.78 -3.97
N LYS A 93 9.80 -12.68 -4.38
CA LYS A 93 10.84 -12.64 -5.43
C LYS A 93 10.35 -13.09 -6.81
N GLU A 94 9.04 -13.10 -7.04
CA GLU A 94 8.49 -13.29 -8.37
C GLU A 94 8.90 -12.18 -9.34
N GLU A 95 8.83 -12.51 -10.63
CA GLU A 95 9.14 -11.57 -11.70
C GLU A 95 8.28 -10.31 -11.56
N GLN A 96 8.86 -9.14 -11.83
CA GLN A 96 8.23 -7.82 -11.72
C GLN A 96 8.13 -7.27 -10.27
N GLY A 97 8.33 -8.07 -9.23
CA GLY A 97 8.55 -7.61 -7.85
C GLY A 97 7.35 -6.95 -7.17
N ILE A 98 6.13 -7.21 -7.65
CA ILE A 98 4.90 -6.63 -7.08
C ILE A 98 4.62 -7.16 -5.67
N PHE A 99 4.82 -8.46 -5.44
CA PHE A 99 4.63 -9.09 -4.15
C PHE A 99 5.61 -8.54 -3.12
N ASP A 100 6.89 -8.42 -3.44
CA ASP A 100 7.87 -7.78 -2.54
C ASP A 100 7.49 -6.34 -2.17
N TYR A 101 6.89 -5.60 -3.12
CA TYR A 101 6.40 -4.25 -2.85
C TYR A 101 5.17 -4.27 -1.92
N LEU A 102 4.15 -5.08 -2.21
CA LEU A 102 2.99 -5.22 -1.34
C LEU A 102 3.37 -5.76 0.05
N HIS A 103 4.40 -6.60 0.16
CA HIS A 103 4.95 -7.11 1.43
C HIS A 103 5.62 -6.00 2.24
N THR A 104 6.34 -5.09 1.57
CA THR A 104 6.86 -3.87 2.21
C THR A 104 5.72 -3.01 2.76
N ILE A 105 4.62 -2.85 2.01
CA ILE A 105 3.45 -2.08 2.45
C ILE A 105 2.74 -2.76 3.63
N LEU A 106 2.57 -4.08 3.57
CA LEU A 106 1.97 -4.87 4.64
C LEU A 106 2.69 -4.62 5.96
N HIS A 107 4.00 -4.87 6.01
CA HIS A 107 4.79 -4.67 7.22
C HIS A 107 4.84 -3.21 7.69
N ARG A 108 4.83 -2.25 6.76
CA ARG A 108 4.71 -0.82 7.09
C ARG A 108 3.41 -0.51 7.82
N SER A 109 2.35 -1.25 7.51
CA SER A 109 1.01 -1.11 8.08
C SER A 109 0.77 -1.91 9.37
N GLU A 110 1.67 -2.83 9.71
CA GLU A 110 1.62 -3.57 10.98
C GLU A 110 2.24 -2.81 12.15
N GLY A 111 3.16 -1.87 11.85
CA GLY A 111 4.11 -1.34 12.84
C GLY A 111 3.54 -0.39 13.89
N GLY A 112 2.33 0.15 13.74
CA GLY A 112 1.81 1.20 14.61
C GLY A 112 1.07 0.68 15.84
N SER A 113 1.82 0.33 16.89
CA SER A 113 1.44 0.52 18.30
C SER A 113 -0.03 0.28 18.67
N LEU A 114 -0.54 -0.93 18.47
CA LEU A 114 -1.63 -1.48 19.29
C LEU A 114 -1.42 -2.96 19.67
N SER A 115 -0.19 -3.46 19.58
CA SER A 115 0.22 -4.38 20.63
C SER A 115 0.26 -3.53 21.92
N GLN A 116 -0.79 -3.61 22.73
CA GLN A 116 -0.67 -3.36 24.17
C GLN A 116 0.16 -4.46 24.83
N GLU A 117 1.03 -5.13 24.07
CA GLU A 117 1.97 -6.10 24.58
C GLU A 117 3.05 -5.28 25.31
N PRO A 118 3.23 -5.53 26.61
CA PRO A 118 4.21 -4.82 27.41
C PRO A 118 5.59 -5.14 26.85
N GLU A 119 6.31 -4.11 26.39
CA GLU A 119 7.74 -4.17 26.04
C GLU A 119 8.13 -5.39 25.19
N GLY A 120 7.65 -5.45 23.94
CA GLY A 120 8.06 -6.50 23.02
C GLY A 120 7.70 -6.20 21.58
N GLU A 121 8.68 -5.65 20.85
CA GLU A 121 8.84 -5.82 19.40
C GLU A 121 7.82 -5.13 18.48
N ALA A 122 8.15 -3.86 18.14
CA ALA A 122 7.61 -3.12 17.00
C ALA A 122 8.11 -3.70 15.65
N ASP A 123 7.90 -5.00 15.44
CA ASP A 123 8.56 -5.77 14.37
C ASP A 123 8.10 -5.40 12.97
N GLY A 124 6.85 -4.95 12.81
CA GLY A 124 6.31 -4.56 11.49
C GLY A 124 7.16 -3.49 10.81
N PHE A 125 7.50 -2.40 11.50
CA PHE A 125 8.33 -1.34 10.92
C PHE A 125 9.74 -1.81 10.59
N TRP A 126 10.37 -2.58 11.49
CA TRP A 126 11.71 -3.13 11.24
C TRP A 126 11.69 -4.06 10.01
N ASN A 127 10.70 -4.94 9.94
CA ASN A 127 10.52 -5.87 8.82
C ASN A 127 10.31 -5.10 7.51
N ALA A 128 9.49 -4.06 7.48
CA ALA A 128 9.28 -3.24 6.28
C ALA A 128 10.60 -2.68 5.72
N THR A 129 11.53 -2.23 6.59
CA THR A 129 12.82 -1.73 6.13
C THR A 129 13.74 -2.81 5.55
N GLN A 130 13.57 -4.08 5.93
CA GLN A 130 14.31 -5.22 5.36
C GLN A 130 13.84 -5.55 3.94
N TRP A 131 12.61 -5.19 3.57
CA TRP A 131 12.06 -5.41 2.23
C TRP A 131 12.48 -4.35 1.21
N VAL A 132 12.81 -3.13 1.64
CA VAL A 132 13.21 -2.02 0.75
C VAL A 132 14.35 -2.39 -0.23
N PRO A 133 15.43 -3.10 0.18
CA PRO A 133 16.47 -3.54 -0.74
C PRO A 133 15.96 -4.44 -1.88
N LEU A 134 14.88 -5.20 -1.66
CA LEU A 134 14.29 -6.14 -2.63
C LEU A 134 13.38 -5.45 -3.65
N LEU A 135 12.90 -4.23 -3.35
CA LEU A 135 12.02 -3.49 -4.25
C LEU A 135 12.66 -3.32 -5.64
N SER A 136 11.94 -3.74 -6.68
CA SER A 136 12.39 -3.57 -8.07
C SER A 136 11.25 -3.20 -9.01
N HIS A 137 10.03 -3.09 -8.46
CA HIS A 137 8.82 -2.90 -9.23
C HIS A 137 8.80 -1.51 -9.93
N PRO A 138 8.43 -1.44 -11.23
CA PRO A 138 8.46 -0.18 -12.00
C PRO A 138 7.63 0.96 -11.41
N PHE A 139 6.49 0.64 -10.80
CA PHE A 139 5.62 1.62 -10.12
C PHE A 139 6.34 2.37 -8.98
N LEU A 140 7.45 1.85 -8.44
CA LEU A 140 8.22 2.55 -7.42
C LEU A 140 8.70 3.93 -7.91
N LEU A 141 9.05 4.07 -9.19
CA LEU A 141 9.45 5.36 -9.75
C LEU A 141 8.27 6.35 -9.86
N GLU A 142 7.06 5.84 -10.08
CA GLU A 142 5.83 6.65 -10.10
C GLU A 142 5.40 7.06 -8.69
N ALA A 143 5.56 6.18 -7.71
CA ALA A 143 5.24 6.44 -6.31
C ALA A 143 6.22 7.42 -5.64
N TYR A 144 7.45 7.51 -6.16
CA TYR A 144 8.52 8.38 -5.67
C TYR A 144 9.07 9.26 -6.80
N PRO A 145 8.28 10.23 -7.31
CA PRO A 145 8.65 11.04 -8.47
C PRO A 145 9.89 11.91 -8.23
N ASP A 146 10.14 12.32 -6.99
CA ASP A 146 11.35 13.08 -6.58
C ASP A 146 12.67 12.30 -6.76
N SER A 147 12.58 10.99 -7.01
CA SER A 147 13.73 10.16 -7.39
C SER A 147 14.35 10.57 -8.73
N GLY A 148 13.61 11.27 -9.60
CA GLY A 148 14.05 11.61 -10.95
C GLY A 148 14.26 10.38 -11.84
N GLY A 149 13.53 9.29 -11.58
CA GLY A 149 13.64 8.02 -12.31
C GLY A 149 14.79 7.11 -11.83
N ASP A 150 15.47 7.46 -10.74
CA ASP A 150 16.53 6.65 -10.15
C ASP A 150 15.97 5.67 -9.11
N LEU A 151 16.17 4.36 -9.33
CA LEU A 151 15.64 3.32 -8.46
C LEU A 151 16.23 3.38 -7.04
N SER A 152 17.50 3.74 -6.89
CA SER A 152 18.14 3.84 -5.57
C SER A 152 17.52 4.97 -4.75
N LYS A 153 17.30 6.13 -5.37
CA LYS A 153 16.61 7.26 -4.72
C LYS A 153 15.15 6.95 -4.42
N ALA A 154 14.48 6.20 -5.30
CA ALA A 154 13.10 5.76 -5.03
C ALA A 154 13.04 4.83 -3.81
N LYS A 155 14.01 3.92 -3.64
CA LYS A 155 14.17 3.09 -2.43
C LYS A 155 14.45 3.92 -1.17
N GLU A 156 15.31 4.93 -1.27
CA GLU A 156 15.56 5.86 -0.16
C GLU A 156 14.28 6.59 0.24
N GLY A 157 13.50 7.06 -0.74
CA GLY A 157 12.18 7.63 -0.51
C GLY A 157 11.22 6.65 0.16
N ALA A 158 11.20 5.40 -0.27
CA ALA A 158 10.35 4.36 0.33
C ALA A 158 10.73 4.07 1.78
N LYS A 159 12.03 3.99 2.06
CA LYS A 159 12.53 3.89 3.44
C LYS A 159 12.14 5.09 4.28
N GLN A 160 12.27 6.31 3.75
CA GLN A 160 11.85 7.51 4.47
C GLN A 160 10.34 7.50 4.74
N PHE A 161 9.53 7.06 3.79
CA PHE A 161 8.08 6.99 4.00
C PHE A 161 7.68 5.98 5.08
N ILE A 162 8.41 4.87 5.24
CA ILE A 162 8.23 3.96 6.38
C ILE A 162 8.46 4.70 7.71
N LEU A 163 9.53 5.49 7.81
CA LEU A 163 9.84 6.30 9.00
C LEU A 163 8.77 7.38 9.25
N ASP A 164 8.25 8.01 8.19
CA ASP A 164 7.17 8.99 8.31
C ASP A 164 5.88 8.35 8.86
N CYS A 165 5.56 7.12 8.41
CA CYS A 165 4.43 6.35 8.93
C CYS A 165 4.60 5.99 10.42
N GLU A 166 5.80 5.58 10.82
CA GLU A 166 6.13 5.30 12.23
C GLU A 166 5.98 6.54 13.10
N HIS A 167 6.52 7.67 12.63
CA HIS A 167 6.40 8.94 13.32
C HIS A 167 4.94 9.37 13.47
N ALA A 168 4.17 9.32 12.38
CA ALA A 168 2.77 9.69 12.36
C ALA A 168 1.91 8.84 13.31
N GLY A 169 2.19 7.53 13.37
CA GLY A 169 1.51 6.58 14.25
C GLY A 169 1.83 6.77 15.73
N ARG A 170 3.07 7.13 16.08
CA ARG A 170 3.48 7.30 17.49
C ARG A 170 3.13 8.66 18.08
N SER A 171 3.39 9.73 17.33
CA SER A 171 3.36 11.09 17.89
C SER A 171 2.93 12.16 16.89
N GLY A 172 2.54 11.79 15.66
CA GLY A 172 2.14 12.75 14.65
C GLY A 172 0.88 13.53 15.03
N SER A 173 0.72 14.66 14.38
CA SER A 173 -0.55 15.39 14.30
C SER A 173 -1.59 14.59 13.51
N GLU A 174 -2.86 14.98 13.65
CA GLU A 174 -3.95 14.42 12.83
C GLU A 174 -3.71 14.63 11.33
N GLN A 175 -3.16 15.79 10.96
CA GLN A 175 -2.86 16.10 9.56
C GLN A 175 -1.73 15.22 9.01
N GLU A 176 -0.69 14.92 9.80
CA GLU A 176 0.39 14.00 9.41
C GLU A 176 -0.14 12.59 9.22
N ARG A 177 -0.97 12.09 10.16
CA ARG A 177 -1.65 10.80 10.03
C ARG A 177 -2.46 10.70 8.76
N LYS A 178 -3.34 11.68 8.51
CA LYS A 178 -4.15 11.73 7.30
C LYS A 178 -3.29 11.72 6.03
N THR A 179 -2.16 12.44 6.04
CA THR A 179 -1.24 12.51 4.90
C THR A 179 -0.59 11.16 4.60
N VAL A 180 -0.13 10.45 5.63
CA VAL A 180 0.48 9.11 5.44
C VAL A 180 -0.58 8.06 5.06
N ASP A 181 -1.79 8.15 5.62
CA ASP A 181 -2.91 7.26 5.31
C ASP A 181 -3.31 7.40 3.83
N GLU A 182 -3.52 8.63 3.36
CA GLU A 182 -3.84 8.94 1.96
C GLU A 182 -2.74 8.45 1.01
N ARG A 183 -1.48 8.66 1.36
CA ARG A 183 -0.34 8.22 0.54
C ARG A 183 -0.22 6.69 0.51
N ASN A 184 -0.39 6.01 1.64
CA ASN A 184 -0.36 4.55 1.71
C ASN A 184 -1.47 3.94 0.86
N TRP A 185 -2.68 4.47 0.98
CA TRP A 185 -3.84 4.02 0.20
C TRP A 185 -3.64 4.22 -1.30
N ARG A 186 -2.99 5.33 -1.70
CA ARG A 186 -2.63 5.61 -3.09
C ARG A 186 -1.61 4.61 -3.61
N GLU A 187 -0.57 4.26 -2.84
CA GLU A 187 0.40 3.24 -3.25
C GLU A 187 -0.29 1.87 -3.47
N ILE A 188 -1.16 1.45 -2.54
CA ILE A 188 -1.91 0.19 -2.67
C ILE A 188 -2.81 0.22 -3.91
N LYS A 189 -3.58 1.29 -4.13
CA LYS A 189 -4.44 1.44 -5.32
C LYS A 189 -3.62 1.50 -6.62
N GLY A 190 -2.43 2.09 -6.60
CA GLY A 190 -1.53 2.13 -7.75
C GLY A 190 -1.01 0.75 -8.14
N LEU A 191 -0.58 -0.04 -7.15
CA LEU A 191 -0.19 -1.44 -7.35
C LEU A 191 -1.37 -2.30 -7.81
N LEU A 192 -2.55 -2.10 -7.24
CA LEU A 192 -3.78 -2.76 -7.69
C LEU A 192 -4.10 -2.42 -9.15
N LYS A 193 -4.02 -1.14 -9.54
CA LYS A 193 -4.18 -0.73 -10.94
C LYS A 193 -3.19 -1.45 -11.83
N TRP A 194 -1.92 -1.49 -11.42
CA TRP A 194 -0.88 -2.16 -12.18
C TRP A 194 -1.18 -3.65 -12.34
N ALA A 195 -1.59 -4.34 -11.26
CA ALA A 195 -1.99 -5.74 -11.30
C ALA A 195 -3.15 -5.96 -12.27
N MET A 196 -4.16 -5.08 -12.30
CA MET A 196 -5.28 -5.17 -13.24
C MET A 196 -4.91 -4.90 -14.71
N VAL A 197 -3.77 -4.25 -14.99
CA VAL A 197 -3.29 -3.98 -16.36
C VAL A 197 -2.36 -5.09 -16.85
N HIS A 198 -1.50 -5.59 -15.97
CA HIS A 198 -0.36 -6.44 -16.34
C HIS A 198 -0.45 -7.87 -15.82
N GLY A 199 -1.24 -8.10 -14.77
CA GLY A 199 -1.49 -9.42 -14.21
C GLY A 199 -2.28 -10.29 -15.17
N LYS A 200 -1.95 -11.59 -15.17
CA LYS A 200 -2.71 -12.59 -15.91
C LYS A 200 -3.83 -13.13 -15.02
N THR A 201 -5.01 -13.28 -15.60
CA THR A 201 -6.04 -14.18 -15.06
C THR A 201 -5.81 -15.53 -15.73
N ASP A 202 -5.72 -16.60 -14.94
CA ASP A 202 -5.57 -17.96 -15.47
C ASP A 202 -6.83 -18.44 -16.22
#